data_AF-A0A4Y2E8I3-F1
#
_entry.id   AF-A0A4Y2E8I3-F1
#
_cell.length_a   1.000
_cell.length_b   1.000
_cell.length_c   1.000
_cell.angle_alpha   90.00
_cell.angle_beta   90.00
_cell.angle_gamma   90.00
#
_symmetry.space_group_name_H-M   'P 1'
#
loop_
_entity.id
_entity.type
_entity.pdbx_description
1 polymer ?
#
loop_
_entity_poly.entity_id
_entity_poly.type
_entity_poly.pdbx_seq_one_letter_code
_entity_poly.pdbx_strand_id
1 'polypeptide(L)'
;MIHWNTITLSPPPLLRRFSNQEIWSKVQSGGTAAEWNFDRFPCHTQAVKRCVNLVTEALQKTVGSNSRDGFIRTTFLSRSSMSSFSSKSYFKVPKETEDK
;
A
#
# COMPACT_ATOMS: atom_id res chain seq x y z
N MET A 1 9.90 -8.86 -14.23
CA MET A 1 10.93 -9.20 -13.22
C MET A 1 11.63 -7.91 -12.83
N ILE A 2 11.78 -7.58 -11.55
CA ILE A 2 12.34 -6.28 -11.12
C ILE A 2 13.88 -6.38 -11.18
N HIS A 3 14.52 -5.46 -11.92
CA HIS A 3 15.98 -5.38 -12.03
C HIS A 3 16.56 -4.55 -10.88
N TRP A 4 16.88 -5.22 -9.77
CA TRP A 4 17.35 -4.56 -8.54
C TRP A 4 18.66 -3.78 -8.70
N ASN A 5 19.55 -4.20 -9.61
CA ASN A 5 20.86 -3.59 -9.81
C ASN A 5 20.80 -2.25 -10.57
N THR A 6 19.70 -1.95 -11.25
CA THR A 6 19.53 -0.74 -12.05
C THR A 6 18.59 0.28 -11.40
N ILE A 7 18.03 -0.04 -10.23
CA ILE A 7 17.05 0.80 -9.53
C ILE A 7 17.77 1.62 -8.48
N THR A 8 17.53 2.94 -8.52
CA THR A 8 17.94 3.85 -7.45
C THR A 8 17.06 3.59 -6.22
N LEU A 9 17.63 2.98 -5.19
CA LEU A 9 16.97 2.75 -3.92
C LEU A 9 17.04 4.01 -3.06
N SER A 10 15.89 4.61 -2.76
CA SER A 10 15.79 5.65 -1.75
C SER A 10 15.73 5.03 -0.36
N PRO A 11 16.44 5.59 0.64
CA PRO A 11 16.35 5.10 2.00
C PRO A 11 14.92 5.27 2.55
N PRO A 12 14.44 4.35 3.40
CA PRO A 12 13.16 4.50 4.08
C PRO A 12 13.09 5.83 4.83
N PRO A 13 11.93 6.51 4.89
CA PRO A 13 11.79 7.79 5.61
C PRO A 13 12.30 7.76 7.05
N LEU A 14 12.17 6.60 7.70
CA LEU A 14 12.62 6.31 9.06
C LEU A 14 14.14 6.39 9.20
N LEU A 15 14.88 5.98 8.16
CA LEU A 15 16.34 5.97 8.13
C LEU A 15 16.94 7.22 7.48
N ARG A 16 16.11 8.08 6.87
CA ARG A 16 16.56 9.27 6.12
C ARG A 16 17.44 10.23 6.92
N ARG A 17 17.31 10.24 8.25
CA ARG A 17 18.06 11.12 9.16
C ARG A 17 19.45 10.58 9.53
N PHE A 18 19.76 9.33 9.20
CA PHE A 18 21.02 8.68 9.54
C PHE A 18 21.90 8.52 8.32
N SER A 19 23.20 8.71 8.50
CA SER A 19 24.18 8.34 7.49
C SER A 19 24.37 6.82 7.43
N ASN A 20 24.87 6.32 6.29
CA ASN A 20 25.18 4.91 6.16
C ASN A 20 26.20 4.44 7.21
N GLN A 21 27.14 5.29 7.61
CA GLN A 21 28.15 4.96 8.63
C GLN A 21 27.53 4.75 10.02
N GLU A 22 26.58 5.61 10.41
CA GLU A 22 25.84 5.45 11.68
C GLU A 22 24.95 4.20 11.66
N ILE A 23 24.33 3.90 10.52
CA ILE A 23 23.55 2.68 10.35
C ILE A 23 24.46 1.45 10.51
N TRP A 24 25.61 1.44 9.83
CA TRP A 24 26.58 0.35 9.92
C TRP A 24 27.11 0.14 11.35
N SER A 25 27.47 1.22 12.05
CA SER A 25 27.99 1.12 13.42
C SER A 25 26.95 0.54 14.38
N LYS A 26 25.67 0.95 14.25
CA LYS A 26 24.56 0.44 15.07
C LYS A 26 24.22 -1.02 14.79
N VAL A 27 24.27 -1.44 13.53
CA VAL A 27 24.07 -2.86 13.16
C VAL A 27 25.20 -3.70 13.72
N GLN A 28 26.45 -3.23 13.63
CA GLN A 28 27.62 -3.94 14.12
C GLN A 28 27.69 -4.04 15.65
N SER A 29 27.22 -3.01 16.36
CA SER A 29 27.16 -3.01 17.82
C SER A 29 26.03 -3.89 18.40
N GLY A 30 25.20 -4.51 17.54
CA GLY A 30 24.02 -5.26 17.98
C GLY A 30 22.96 -4.36 18.65
N GLY A 31 22.94 -3.07 18.28
CA GLY A 31 22.15 -2.06 19.00
C GLY A 31 20.66 -2.34 18.98
N THR A 32 20.01 -2.18 20.12
CA THR A 32 18.56 -2.35 20.27
C THR A 32 17.80 -1.19 19.64
N ALA A 33 16.54 -1.40 19.21
CA ALA A 33 15.71 -0.35 18.60
C ALA A 33 15.56 0.91 19.48
N ALA A 34 15.72 0.79 20.80
CA ALA A 34 15.71 1.92 21.73
C ALA A 34 16.93 2.85 21.55
N GLU A 35 18.10 2.31 21.18
CA GLU A 35 19.33 3.09 20.98
C GLU A 35 19.35 3.91 19.70
N TRP A 36 18.40 3.64 18.79
CA TRP A 36 18.26 4.39 17.55
C TRP A 36 17.53 5.71 17.74
N ASN A 37 16.93 5.95 18.92
CA ASN A 37 16.16 7.16 19.22
C ASN A 37 15.18 7.54 18.08
N PHE A 38 14.51 6.53 17.51
CA PHE A 38 13.49 6.80 16.50
C PHE A 38 12.34 7.59 17.10
N ASP A 39 11.74 8.47 16.30
CA ASP A 39 10.52 9.15 16.71
C ASP A 39 9.48 8.09 17.07
N ARG A 40 8.79 8.30 18.20
CA ARG A 40 7.74 7.40 18.63
C ARG A 40 6.54 7.55 17.71
N PHE A 41 6.49 6.74 16.66
CA PHE A 41 5.32 6.67 15.81
C PHE A 41 4.18 6.02 16.59
N PRO A 42 2.95 6.58 16.52
CA PRO A 42 1.82 5.96 17.18
C PRO A 42 1.40 4.73 16.34
N CYS A 43 1.97 3.57 16.66
CA CYS A 43 1.70 2.31 15.95
C CYS A 43 0.30 1.75 16.25
N HIS A 44 -0.30 2.14 17.38
CA HIS A 44 -1.61 1.68 17.84
C HIS A 44 -2.67 2.78 17.75
N THR A 45 -2.64 3.58 16.69
CA THR A 45 -3.75 4.50 16.43
C THR A 45 -4.99 3.73 15.96
N GLN A 46 -6.15 4.32 16.21
CA GLN A 46 -7.40 3.84 15.63
C GLN A 46 -7.34 3.80 14.10
N ALA A 47 -6.61 4.72 13.47
CA ALA A 47 -6.41 4.75 12.02
C ALA A 47 -5.68 3.49 11.52
N VAL A 48 -4.55 3.13 12.15
CA VAL A 48 -3.82 1.90 11.79
C VAL A 48 -4.71 0.66 11.97
N LYS A 49 -5.45 0.57 13.09
CA LYS A 49 -6.40 -0.54 13.33
C LYS A 49 -7.47 -0.63 12.24
N ARG A 50 -8.07 0.50 11.86
CA ARG A 50 -9.09 0.56 10.79
C ARG A 50 -8.49 0.11 9.44
N CYS A 51 -7.30 0.59 9.09
CA CYS A 51 -6.63 0.18 7.85
C CYS A 51 -6.37 -1.33 7.80
N VAL A 52 -5.81 -1.90 8.88
CA VAL A 52 -5.55 -3.35 8.95
C VAL A 52 -6.84 -4.16 8.83
N ASN A 53 -7.92 -3.73 9.50
CA ASN A 53 -9.22 -4.39 9.38
C ASN A 53 -9.76 -4.35 7.94
N LEU A 54 -9.75 -3.17 7.30
CA LEU A 54 -10.22 -3.02 5.92
C LEU A 54 -9.42 -3.88 4.94
N VAL A 55 -8.08 -3.91 5.09
CA VAL A 55 -7.22 -4.76 4.25
C VAL A 55 -7.53 -6.24 4.48
N THR A 56 -7.76 -6.63 5.73
CA THR A 56 -8.09 -8.02 6.09
C THR A 56 -9.44 -8.41 5.49
N GLU A 57 -10.49 -7.61 5.68
CA GLU A 57 -11.83 -7.86 5.11
C GLU A 57 -11.80 -7.94 3.58
N ALA A 58 -11.04 -7.05 2.92
CA ALA A 58 -10.86 -7.10 1.47
C ALA A 58 -10.13 -8.37 1.04
N LEU A 59 -9.07 -8.76 1.75
CA LEU A 59 -8.29 -9.95 1.43
C LEU A 59 -9.12 -11.22 1.61
N GLN A 60 -9.95 -11.32 2.65
CA GLN A 60 -10.81 -12.48 2.92
C GLN A 60 -11.68 -12.86 1.72
N LYS A 61 -12.16 -11.87 0.95
CA LYS A 61 -12.95 -12.10 -0.28
C LYS A 61 -12.16 -12.77 -1.41
N THR A 62 -10.84 -12.79 -1.31
CA THR A 62 -9.91 -13.33 -2.31
C THR A 62 -9.10 -14.53 -1.79
N VAL A 63 -9.37 -14.97 -0.55
CA VAL A 63 -8.71 -16.16 0.03
C VAL A 63 -9.29 -17.42 -0.62
N GLY A 64 -8.43 -18.21 -1.25
CA GLY A 64 -8.79 -19.42 -2.00
C GLY A 64 -8.74 -19.24 -3.51
N SER A 65 -8.49 -20.32 -4.25
CA SER A 65 -8.28 -20.23 -5.70
C SER A 65 -9.55 -19.77 -6.44
N ASN A 66 -10.71 -20.30 -6.06
CA ASN A 66 -11.98 -20.01 -6.74
C ASN A 66 -12.51 -18.59 -6.44
N SER A 67 -12.37 -18.12 -5.19
CA SER A 67 -12.77 -16.77 -4.80
C SER A 67 -11.90 -15.72 -5.49
N ARG A 68 -10.59 -15.97 -5.58
CA ARG A 68 -9.65 -15.13 -6.33
C ARG A 68 -9.98 -15.08 -7.82
N ASP A 69 -10.24 -16.21 -8.45
CA ASP A 69 -10.62 -16.26 -9.87
C ASP A 69 -11.92 -15.49 -10.13
N GLY A 70 -12.95 -15.73 -9.32
CA GLY A 70 -14.22 -15.00 -9.39
C GLY A 70 -14.07 -13.49 -9.19
N PHE A 71 -13.21 -13.07 -8.27
CA PHE A 71 -12.90 -11.66 -8.03
C PHE A 71 -12.18 -11.01 -9.23
N ILE A 72 -11.18 -11.69 -9.80
CA ILE A 72 -10.45 -11.22 -10.98
C ILE A 72 -11.39 -11.10 -12.18
N ARG A 73 -12.20 -12.13 -12.45
CA ARG A 73 -13.13 -12.15 -13.57
C ARG A 73 -14.19 -11.06 -13.46
N THR A 74 -14.79 -10.89 -12.28
CA THR A 74 -15.76 -9.82 -12.01
C THR A 74 -15.13 -8.43 -12.18
N THR A 75 -13.90 -8.23 -11.68
CA THR A 75 -13.17 -6.96 -11.83
C THR A 75 -12.86 -6.68 -13.30
N PHE A 76 -12.45 -7.70 -14.06
CA PHE A 76 -12.18 -7.58 -15.49
C PHE A 76 -13.44 -7.21 -16.27
N LEU A 77 -14.56 -7.89 -16.00
CA LEU A 77 -15.85 -7.58 -16.62
C LEU A 77 -16.30 -6.15 -16.31
N SER A 78 -16.24 -5.73 -15.04
CA SER A 78 -16.57 -4.36 -14.63
C SER A 78 -15.68 -3.31 -15.29
N ARG A 79 -14.39 -3.60 -15.51
CA ARG A 79 -13.49 -2.69 -16.22
C ARG A 79 -13.75 -2.67 -17.73
N SER A 80 -14.11 -3.81 -18.31
CA SER A 80 -14.45 -3.92 -19.73
C SER A 80 -15.75 -3.22 -20.09
N SER A 81 -16.69 -3.09 -19.15
CA SER A 81 -17.92 -2.33 -19.33
C SER A 81 -17.72 -0.82 -19.19
N MET A 82 -16.60 -0.37 -18.62
CA MET A 82 -16.26 1.05 -18.58
C MET A 82 -15.73 1.51 -19.94
N SER A 83 -16.22 2.65 -20.40
CA SER A 83 -15.70 3.31 -21.60
C SER A 83 -14.24 3.73 -21.43
N SER A 84 -13.41 3.50 -22.44
CA SER A 84 -12.04 4.01 -22.49
C SER A 84 -12.02 5.52 -22.73
N PHE A 85 -11.23 6.25 -21.95
CA PHE A 85 -11.03 7.69 -22.14
C PHE A 85 -9.55 8.01 -22.38
N SER A 86 -9.26 8.93 -23.32
CA SER A 86 -7.92 9.45 -23.57
C SER A 86 -7.46 10.48 -22.53
N SER A 87 -8.40 11.06 -21.78
CA SER A 87 -8.14 11.99 -20.68
C SER A 87 -9.14 11.78 -19.56
N LYS A 88 -8.67 11.93 -18.32
CA LYS A 88 -9.51 11.80 -17.11
C LYS A 88 -10.63 12.85 -17.05
N SER A 89 -10.42 14.00 -17.69
CA SER A 89 -11.43 15.09 -17.78
C SER A 89 -12.73 14.67 -18.47
N TYR A 90 -12.71 13.62 -19.31
CA TYR A 90 -13.89 13.12 -19.99
C TYR A 90 -14.76 12.22 -19.12
N PHE A 91 -14.25 11.77 -17.96
CA PHE A 91 -15.04 10.95 -17.04
C PHE A 91 -16.11 11.82 -16.35
N LYS A 92 -17.37 11.59 -16.70
CA LYS A 92 -18.52 12.22 -16.04
C LYS A 92 -18.99 11.31 -14.91
N VAL A 93 -18.98 11.81 -13.67
CA VAL A 93 -19.57 11.10 -12.53
C VAL A 93 -21.09 11.04 -12.78
N PRO A 94 -21.71 9.85 -12.80
CA PRO A 94 -23.16 9.72 -12.89
C PRO A 94 -23.79 10.51 -11.74
N LYS A 95 -24.73 11.42 -12.04
CA LYS A 95 -25.52 12.06 -11.00
C LYS A 95 -26.52 11.03 -10.49
N GLU A 96 -26.54 10.81 -9.17
CA GLU A 96 -27.58 10.02 -8.52
C GLU A 96 -28.92 10.66 -8.89
N THR A 97 -29.74 9.94 -9.66
CA THR A 97 -31.11 10.35 -9.88
C THR A 97 -31.87 10.04 -8.60
N GLU A 98 -32.33 11.09 -7.92
CA GLU A 98 -33.39 10.98 -6.91
C GLU A 98 -34.63 10.45 -7.63
N ASP A 99 -34.78 9.13 -7.66
CA ASP A 99 -36.02 8.49 -8.06
C ASP A 99 -37.08 8.84 -7.01
N LYS A 100 -38.12 9.52 -7.50
CA LYS A 100 -39.25 10.07 -6.73
C LYS A 100 -40.42 9.11 -6.73
#